data_AF-A0A9D1ALL7-F1
#
_entry.id   AF-A0A9D1ALL7-F1
#
_cell.length_a   1.000
_cell.length_b   1.000
_cell.length_c   1.000
_cell.angle_alpha   90.00
_cell.angle_beta   90.00
_cell.angle_gamma   90.00
#
_symmetry.space_group_name_H-M   'P 1'
#
loop_
_entity.id
_entity.type
_entity.pdbx_description
1 polymer ?
#
loop_
_entity_poly.entity_id
_entity_poly.type
_entity_poly.pdbx_seq_one_letter_code
_entity_poly.pdbx_strand_id
1 'polypeptide(L)'
;MFISDVIYNYENLKEYQEQIDQFNQSMSGVEGGSIYAIPCNMNNNGPSGYVAETAFSAPRVPWDYYSELGCPELKTTDDLLNMLSDMMEAHPTNEAGDKAYAISMWKDWDTNYSENAALLTYWFGQQVKDSVLLSYDNTITPLTDTEGGYYKALQFLFKANQMGLMDPDSATQDWTTVCDSKMKQKRVYLFWYNWQNGFWNTPAHGESRENYMYVPVEELEYYQQADSYYGDGRVWGVGSSVDDEKKLRIMEFLDWLASPEGLDYQHVSLEGFIYTVNEDGTYTLTKEGQDRFTATIQVPEEYGGGSWSDGNNQINQWIVGSAATNPLTNECYDPSLWASSIMRKGKM
;
A
#
# COMPACT_ATOMS: atom_id res chain seq x y z
N MET A 1 -2.17 22.37 -19.64
CA MET A 1 -3.22 23.12 -20.36
C MET A 1 -4.57 22.72 -19.81
N PHE A 2 -5.60 23.49 -20.12
CA PHE A 2 -6.98 23.15 -19.78
C PHE A 2 -7.48 21.97 -20.64
N ILE A 3 -8.26 21.09 -20.03
CA ILE A 3 -8.84 19.90 -20.67
C ILE A 3 -10.36 19.80 -20.56
N SER A 4 -11.06 20.79 -19.96
CA SER A 4 -12.52 20.69 -19.77
C SER A 4 -13.32 20.67 -21.07
N ASP A 5 -12.73 21.11 -22.18
CA ASP A 5 -13.34 21.06 -23.51
C ASP A 5 -13.50 19.63 -24.05
N VAL A 6 -12.69 18.69 -23.53
CA VAL A 6 -12.62 17.32 -24.06
C VAL A 6 -12.84 16.23 -23.02
N ILE A 7 -12.49 16.45 -21.74
CA ILE A 7 -12.40 15.37 -20.74
C ILE A 7 -13.68 14.56 -20.60
N TYR A 8 -14.85 15.20 -20.60
CA TYR A 8 -16.13 14.52 -20.41
C TYR A 8 -16.78 14.00 -21.71
N ASN A 9 -16.05 14.05 -22.83
CA ASN A 9 -16.40 13.29 -24.03
C ASN A 9 -15.93 11.83 -23.95
N TYR A 10 -15.05 11.53 -23.00
CA TYR A 10 -14.50 10.20 -22.74
C TYR A 10 -15.30 9.51 -21.63
N GLU A 11 -15.74 8.28 -21.87
CA GLU A 11 -16.77 7.64 -21.05
C GLU A 11 -16.26 7.24 -19.66
N ASN A 12 -15.05 6.69 -19.57
CA ASN A 12 -14.50 6.18 -18.32
C ASN A 12 -14.08 7.34 -17.40
N LEU A 13 -13.46 8.39 -17.94
CA LEU A 13 -13.15 9.60 -17.17
C LEU A 13 -14.41 10.33 -16.69
N LYS A 14 -15.50 10.28 -17.46
CA LYS A 14 -16.76 10.92 -17.07
C LYS A 14 -17.42 10.27 -15.86
N GLU A 15 -17.18 8.98 -15.60
CA GLU A 15 -17.67 8.32 -14.38
C GLU A 15 -17.15 8.99 -13.10
N TYR A 16 -15.96 9.60 -13.17
CA TYR A 16 -15.30 10.28 -12.05
C TYR A 16 -15.44 11.81 -12.10
N GLN A 17 -16.46 12.32 -12.83
CA GLN A 17 -16.66 13.75 -13.02
C GLN A 17 -16.79 14.51 -11.69
N GLU A 18 -17.53 13.98 -10.70
CA GLU A 18 -17.69 14.64 -9.39
C GLU A 18 -16.33 14.90 -8.74
N GLN A 19 -15.49 13.86 -8.70
CA GLN A 19 -14.18 13.87 -8.07
C GLN A 19 -13.24 14.83 -8.80
N ILE A 20 -13.20 14.75 -10.13
CA ILE A 20 -12.37 15.62 -10.97
C ILE A 20 -12.81 17.08 -10.81
N ASP A 21 -14.10 17.37 -10.88
CA ASP A 21 -14.65 18.71 -10.73
C ASP A 21 -14.33 19.28 -9.34
N GLN A 22 -14.57 18.52 -8.27
CA GLN A 22 -14.34 19.00 -6.91
C GLN A 22 -12.86 19.27 -6.64
N PHE A 23 -11.97 18.38 -7.10
CA PHE A 23 -10.53 18.56 -6.93
C PHE A 23 -10.04 19.85 -7.61
N ASN A 24 -10.43 20.09 -8.86
CA ASN A 24 -10.02 21.29 -9.58
C ASN A 24 -10.64 22.57 -9.00
N GLN A 25 -11.90 22.52 -8.52
CA GLN A 25 -12.54 23.65 -7.84
C GLN A 25 -11.87 24.01 -6.51
N SER A 26 -11.17 23.06 -5.87
CA SER A 26 -10.43 23.32 -4.64
C SER A 26 -9.12 24.09 -4.86
N MET A 27 -8.64 24.19 -6.11
CA MET A 27 -7.38 24.84 -6.42
C MET A 27 -7.50 26.37 -6.38
N SER A 28 -6.56 27.01 -5.68
CA SER A 28 -6.45 28.47 -5.67
C SER A 28 -6.09 29.02 -7.05
N GLY A 29 -6.79 30.05 -7.49
CA GLY A 29 -6.53 30.72 -8.77
C GLY A 29 -7.09 30.00 -10.00
N VAL A 30 -7.86 28.94 -9.83
CA VAL A 30 -8.56 28.23 -10.91
C VAL A 30 -9.98 28.81 -11.05
N GLU A 31 -10.33 29.26 -12.26
CA GLU A 31 -11.69 29.73 -12.56
C GLU A 31 -12.68 28.55 -12.53
N GLY A 32 -13.87 28.75 -11.95
CA GLY A 32 -14.89 27.71 -11.85
C GLY A 32 -15.21 27.07 -13.20
N GLY A 33 -15.28 25.73 -13.23
CA GLY A 33 -15.45 24.94 -14.46
C GLY A 33 -14.15 24.62 -15.21
N SER A 34 -13.01 25.09 -14.70
CA SER A 34 -11.71 24.78 -15.30
C SER A 34 -11.09 23.50 -14.75
N ILE A 35 -10.73 22.59 -15.66
CA ILE A 35 -10.10 21.31 -15.36
C ILE A 35 -8.68 21.34 -15.92
N TYR A 36 -7.72 21.21 -15.02
CA TYR A 36 -6.28 21.18 -15.29
C TYR A 36 -5.64 19.85 -14.89
N ALA A 37 -6.29 19.10 -14.00
CA ALA A 37 -5.77 17.89 -13.38
C ALA A 37 -6.82 16.79 -13.31
N ILE A 38 -6.37 15.55 -13.46
CA ILE A 38 -7.15 14.34 -13.15
C ILE A 38 -6.53 13.73 -11.90
N PRO A 39 -7.25 13.65 -10.76
CA PRO A 39 -6.70 13.10 -9.53
C PRO A 39 -6.28 11.63 -9.69
N CYS A 40 -5.25 11.22 -8.97
CA CYS A 40 -4.86 9.81 -8.87
C CYS A 40 -5.68 9.09 -7.77
N ASN A 41 -5.85 7.78 -7.94
CA ASN A 41 -6.47 6.86 -6.98
C ASN A 41 -7.90 7.19 -6.56
N MET A 42 -8.68 7.83 -7.44
CA MET A 42 -10.13 7.98 -7.25
C MET A 42 -10.81 6.61 -7.16
N ASN A 43 -12.01 6.54 -6.61
CA ASN A 43 -12.78 5.29 -6.59
C ASN A 43 -14.30 5.55 -6.61
N ASN A 44 -15.06 4.47 -6.73
CA ASN A 44 -16.52 4.46 -6.84
C ASN A 44 -17.23 3.90 -5.58
N ASN A 45 -16.54 3.80 -4.44
CA ASN A 45 -17.09 3.24 -3.19
C ASN A 45 -17.71 4.31 -2.27
N GLY A 46 -17.63 5.58 -2.67
CA GLY A 46 -18.13 6.73 -1.91
C GLY A 46 -17.10 7.31 -0.93
N PRO A 47 -17.33 8.55 -0.44
CA PRO A 47 -16.34 9.32 0.34
C PRO A 47 -16.08 8.80 1.76
N SER A 48 -16.92 7.88 2.26
CA SER A 48 -16.76 7.20 3.54
C SER A 48 -16.51 5.70 3.39
N GLY A 49 -16.31 5.22 2.16
CA GLY A 49 -16.02 3.81 1.89
C GLY A 49 -14.64 3.43 2.41
N TYR A 50 -14.54 2.21 2.93
CA TYR A 50 -13.27 1.58 3.26
C TYR A 50 -13.42 0.08 3.06
N VAL A 51 -12.77 -0.46 2.03
CA VAL A 51 -12.95 -1.86 1.62
C VAL A 51 -11.89 -2.82 2.16
N ALA A 52 -10.75 -2.30 2.61
CA ALA A 52 -9.68 -3.16 3.12
C ALA A 52 -10.09 -3.82 4.45
N GLU A 53 -9.72 -5.10 4.62
CA GLU A 53 -10.09 -5.89 5.80
C GLU A 53 -9.21 -5.60 7.04
N THR A 54 -8.12 -4.86 6.87
CA THR A 54 -7.15 -4.60 7.93
C THR A 54 -6.65 -3.18 7.88
N ALA A 55 -6.40 -2.59 9.06
CA ALA A 55 -5.86 -1.24 9.19
C ALA A 55 -4.61 -1.03 8.33
N PHE A 56 -4.51 0.13 7.69
CA PHE A 56 -3.42 0.49 6.79
C PHE A 56 -2.05 0.31 7.45
N SER A 57 -1.91 0.78 8.70
CA SER A 57 -0.71 0.60 9.50
C SER A 57 -1.04 0.02 10.88
N ALA A 58 -0.38 -1.08 11.23
CA ALA A 58 -0.50 -1.79 12.52
C ALA A 58 0.67 -2.78 12.69
N PRO A 59 1.09 -3.13 13.93
CA PRO A 59 2.14 -4.12 14.16
C PRO A 59 1.79 -5.47 13.55
N ARG A 60 2.70 -5.99 12.72
CA ARG A 60 2.59 -7.31 12.09
C ARG A 60 3.90 -8.06 12.27
N VAL A 61 3.80 -9.29 12.76
CA VAL A 61 4.96 -10.12 13.12
C VAL A 61 4.80 -11.54 12.54
N PRO A 62 5.90 -12.28 12.32
CA PRO A 62 5.83 -13.66 11.84
C PRO A 62 5.11 -14.53 12.88
N TRP A 63 4.04 -15.20 12.44
CA TRP A 63 3.09 -15.88 13.34
C TRP A 63 3.68 -17.12 14.03
N ASP A 64 4.62 -17.79 13.39
CA ASP A 64 5.40 -18.89 13.93
C ASP A 64 6.23 -18.44 15.13
N TYR A 65 6.94 -17.31 15.02
CA TYR A 65 7.74 -16.78 16.13
C TYR A 65 6.84 -16.27 17.27
N TYR A 66 5.73 -15.61 16.93
CA TYR A 66 4.75 -15.19 17.93
C TYR A 66 4.14 -16.39 18.69
N SER A 67 3.83 -17.47 17.97
CA SER A 67 3.32 -18.71 18.54
C SER A 67 4.35 -19.42 19.42
N GLU A 68 5.62 -19.42 19.01
CA GLU A 68 6.73 -20.03 19.76
C GLU A 68 6.92 -19.36 21.14
N LEU A 69 6.78 -18.04 21.20
CA LEU A 69 6.83 -17.27 22.44
C LEU A 69 5.54 -17.40 23.30
N GLY A 70 4.59 -18.24 22.87
CA GLY A 70 3.36 -18.51 23.61
C GLY A 70 2.27 -17.44 23.45
N CYS A 71 2.32 -16.66 22.37
CA CYS A 71 1.36 -15.59 22.06
C CYS A 71 1.16 -14.62 23.23
N PRO A 72 2.22 -13.90 23.67
CA PRO A 72 2.12 -13.01 24.82
C PRO A 72 1.05 -11.93 24.60
N GLU A 73 0.36 -11.57 25.69
CA GLU A 73 -0.52 -10.40 25.74
C GLU A 73 0.35 -9.13 25.69
N LEU A 74 0.07 -8.24 24.74
CA LEU A 74 0.81 -7.00 24.55
C LEU A 74 -0.07 -5.83 25.01
N LYS A 75 0.32 -5.16 26.10
CA LYS A 75 -0.44 -4.01 26.61
C LYS A 75 0.13 -2.72 26.09
N THR A 76 1.45 -2.67 25.99
CA THR A 76 2.22 -1.49 25.62
C THR A 76 3.12 -1.74 24.42
N THR A 77 3.56 -0.66 23.79
CA THR A 77 4.62 -0.66 22.78
C THR A 77 5.96 -1.16 23.34
N ASP A 78 6.19 -1.04 24.65
CA ASP A 78 7.35 -1.64 25.31
C ASP A 78 7.22 -3.17 25.38
N ASP A 79 6.01 -3.72 25.59
CA ASP A 79 5.78 -5.17 25.50
C ASP A 79 6.05 -5.70 24.08
N LEU A 80 5.64 -4.94 23.06
CA LEU A 80 5.96 -5.24 21.66
C LEU A 80 7.48 -5.25 21.41
N LEU A 81 8.23 -4.26 21.93
CA LEU A 81 9.70 -4.24 21.80
C LEU A 81 10.37 -5.41 22.53
N ASN A 82 9.90 -5.75 23.73
CA ASN A 82 10.42 -6.90 24.49
C ASN A 82 10.18 -8.20 23.73
N MET A 83 8.97 -8.42 23.22
CA MET A 83 8.67 -9.59 22.39
C MET A 83 9.54 -9.64 21.12
N LEU A 84 9.77 -8.52 20.44
CA LEU A 84 10.66 -8.46 19.28
C LEU A 84 12.12 -8.78 19.64
N SER A 85 12.56 -8.40 20.85
CA SER A 85 13.86 -8.80 21.41
C SER A 85 13.93 -10.31 21.60
N ASP A 86 12.92 -10.91 22.24
CA ASP A 86 12.84 -12.35 22.46
C ASP A 86 12.85 -13.12 21.12
N MET A 87 12.15 -12.59 20.09
CA MET A 87 12.19 -13.15 18.73
C MET A 87 13.60 -13.09 18.12
N MET A 88 14.33 -11.98 18.27
CA MET A 88 15.71 -11.85 17.80
C MET A 88 16.70 -12.75 18.54
N GLU A 89 16.49 -12.98 19.84
CA GLU A 89 17.31 -13.91 20.62
C GLU A 89 17.11 -15.36 20.20
N ALA A 90 15.84 -15.77 20.00
CA ALA A 90 15.50 -17.12 19.54
C ALA A 90 15.91 -17.36 18.08
N HIS A 91 15.74 -16.34 17.24
CA HIS A 91 15.98 -16.39 15.79
C HIS A 91 16.93 -15.25 15.37
N PRO A 92 18.24 -15.38 15.58
CA PRO A 92 19.19 -14.31 15.23
C PRO A 92 19.50 -14.22 13.73
N THR A 93 19.17 -15.28 12.97
CA THR A 93 19.42 -15.39 11.52
C THR A 93 18.26 -16.04 10.80
N ASN A 94 18.11 -15.78 9.51
CA ASN A 94 17.23 -16.58 8.65
C ASN A 94 17.85 -17.96 8.34
N GLU A 95 17.16 -18.78 7.54
CA GLU A 95 17.64 -20.13 7.15
C GLU A 95 18.99 -20.12 6.41
N ALA A 96 19.30 -19.05 5.67
CA ALA A 96 20.56 -18.88 4.96
C ALA A 96 21.72 -18.50 5.89
N GLY A 97 21.45 -18.23 7.17
CA GLY A 97 22.43 -17.77 8.15
C GLY A 97 22.68 -16.25 8.11
N ASP A 98 21.89 -15.50 7.34
CA ASP A 98 21.96 -14.05 7.31
C ASP A 98 21.31 -13.45 8.55
N LYS A 99 21.93 -12.43 9.14
CA LYS A 99 21.41 -11.76 10.33
C LYS A 99 20.02 -11.19 10.10
N ALA A 100 19.16 -11.38 11.08
CA ALA A 100 17.83 -10.79 11.16
C ALA A 100 17.79 -9.64 12.18
N TYR A 101 16.78 -8.79 12.04
CA TYR A 101 16.57 -7.60 12.84
C TYR A 101 15.07 -7.45 13.15
N ALA A 102 14.71 -6.79 14.24
CA ALA A 102 13.31 -6.52 14.50
C ALA A 102 12.77 -5.47 13.52
N ILE A 103 13.53 -4.38 13.33
CA ILE A 103 13.10 -3.21 12.58
C ILE A 103 14.19 -2.81 11.57
N SER A 104 13.79 -2.57 10.33
CA SER A 104 14.65 -2.08 9.26
C SER A 104 14.00 -0.89 8.57
N MET A 105 14.65 0.29 8.63
CA MET A 105 14.17 1.54 8.01
C MET A 105 14.93 1.87 6.72
N TRP A 106 14.39 2.82 5.95
CA TRP A 106 14.96 3.37 4.72
C TRP A 106 14.76 4.89 4.68
N LYS A 107 15.65 5.65 4.03
CA LYS A 107 15.60 7.12 4.09
C LYS A 107 15.09 7.81 2.81
N ASP A 108 15.01 7.08 1.70
CA ASP A 108 14.74 7.63 0.38
C ASP A 108 13.30 8.14 0.21
N TRP A 109 12.43 7.93 1.20
CA TRP A 109 11.08 8.51 1.29
C TRP A 109 10.99 9.67 2.28
N ASP A 110 12.04 9.93 3.07
CA ASP A 110 12.03 11.02 4.05
C ASP A 110 11.86 12.36 3.33
N THR A 111 11.08 13.25 3.95
CA THR A 111 10.82 14.61 3.46
C THR A 111 11.29 15.63 4.49
N ASN A 112 10.42 16.55 4.94
CA ASN A 112 10.68 17.41 6.09
C ASN A 112 10.59 16.65 7.44
N TYR A 113 10.34 15.34 7.39
CA TYR A 113 10.28 14.40 8.50
C TYR A 113 10.74 13.01 8.07
N SER A 114 10.97 12.11 9.03
CA SER A 114 11.25 10.70 8.74
C SER A 114 9.95 10.00 8.38
N GLU A 115 9.88 9.44 7.18
CA GLU A 115 8.69 8.77 6.68
C GLU A 115 8.36 7.57 7.55
N ASN A 116 9.34 6.71 7.86
CA ASN A 116 9.17 5.55 8.73
C ASN A 116 8.52 5.93 10.08
N ALA A 117 8.92 7.04 10.70
CA ALA A 117 8.29 7.51 11.94
C ALA A 117 6.87 8.07 11.69
N ALA A 118 6.66 8.77 10.58
CA ALA A 118 5.33 9.24 10.17
C ALA A 118 4.34 8.09 9.99
N LEU A 119 4.80 6.94 9.49
CA LEU A 119 3.95 5.77 9.25
C LEU A 119 3.53 5.02 10.52
N LEU A 120 4.29 5.17 11.60
CA LEU A 120 3.90 4.66 12.91
C LEU A 120 2.92 5.59 13.64
N THR A 121 2.71 6.84 13.16
CA THR A 121 1.73 7.75 13.79
C THR A 121 0.31 7.20 13.75
N TYR A 122 0.01 6.37 12.75
CA TYR A 122 -1.25 5.66 12.62
C TYR A 122 -1.54 4.75 13.82
N TRP A 123 -0.53 4.29 14.56
CA TRP A 123 -0.72 3.49 15.77
C TRP A 123 -1.18 4.33 16.97
N PHE A 124 -1.08 5.65 16.85
CA PHE A 124 -1.38 6.63 17.90
C PHE A 124 -2.51 7.58 17.49
N GLY A 125 -3.42 7.11 16.64
CA GLY A 125 -4.66 7.80 16.29
C GLY A 125 -4.46 9.01 15.37
N GLN A 126 -3.29 9.13 14.73
CA GLN A 126 -2.94 10.29 13.92
C GLN A 126 -2.31 9.92 12.57
N GLN A 127 -2.39 10.84 11.62
CA GLN A 127 -1.68 10.79 10.35
C GLN A 127 -0.83 12.05 10.21
N VAL A 128 0.41 11.91 9.74
CA VAL A 128 1.22 13.05 9.34
C VAL A 128 0.72 13.62 8.01
N LYS A 129 0.53 14.93 7.96
CA LYS A 129 0.27 15.68 6.72
C LYS A 129 1.16 16.91 6.70
N ASP A 130 2.24 16.85 5.93
CA ASP A 130 3.28 17.87 5.82
C ASP A 130 3.88 18.29 7.18
N SER A 131 3.37 19.37 7.77
CA SER A 131 3.88 19.95 9.03
C SER A 131 2.88 19.83 10.17
N VAL A 132 1.81 19.05 9.99
CA VAL A 132 0.77 18.82 10.99
C VAL A 132 0.48 17.34 11.19
N LEU A 133 -0.15 17.02 12.32
CA LEU A 133 -0.77 15.75 12.63
C LEU A 133 -2.29 15.93 12.56
N LEU A 134 -2.94 15.05 11.81
CA LEU A 134 -4.39 14.95 11.72
C LEU A 134 -4.85 13.78 12.58
N SER A 135 -5.68 14.04 13.58
CA SER A 135 -6.25 13.00 14.44
C SER A 135 -7.59 12.47 13.92
N TYR A 136 -8.03 11.30 14.40
CA TYR A 136 -9.31 10.69 14.00
C TYR A 136 -10.55 11.55 14.32
N ASP A 137 -10.44 12.44 15.30
CA ASP A 137 -11.49 13.39 15.70
C ASP A 137 -11.46 14.70 14.90
N ASN A 138 -10.63 14.77 13.85
CA ASN A 138 -10.37 15.93 13.00
C ASN A 138 -9.61 17.08 13.68
N THR A 139 -9.00 16.85 14.85
CA THR A 139 -8.06 17.82 15.42
C THR A 139 -6.77 17.87 14.61
N ILE A 140 -6.20 19.07 14.52
CA ILE A 140 -4.94 19.32 13.82
C ILE A 140 -3.94 19.90 14.82
N THR A 141 -2.81 19.22 15.02
CA THR A 141 -1.71 19.70 15.86
C THR A 141 -0.42 19.83 15.06
N PRO A 142 0.56 20.63 15.49
CA PRO A 142 1.86 20.70 14.82
C PRO A 142 2.55 19.33 14.84
N LEU A 143 3.31 19.01 13.78
CA LEU A 143 4.12 17.77 13.73
C LEU A 143 5.11 17.66 14.91
N THR A 144 5.54 18.80 15.44
CA THR A 144 6.48 18.90 16.56
C THR A 144 5.82 18.81 17.95
N ASP A 145 4.52 18.52 18.02
CA ASP A 145 3.83 18.32 19.29
C ASP A 145 4.41 17.11 20.05
N THR A 146 4.88 17.33 21.27
CA THR A 146 5.52 16.30 22.09
C THR A 146 4.53 15.27 22.63
N GLU A 147 3.24 15.59 22.65
CA GLU A 147 2.17 14.64 22.99
C GLU A 147 1.64 13.90 21.74
N GLY A 148 2.07 14.32 20.55
CA GLY A 148 1.64 13.80 19.27
C GLY A 148 2.24 12.43 18.93
N GLY A 149 1.56 11.71 18.05
CA GLY A 149 1.92 10.39 17.56
C GLY A 149 3.30 10.34 16.90
N TYR A 150 3.74 11.43 16.27
CA TYR A 150 5.08 11.48 15.68
C TYR A 150 6.18 11.46 16.75
N TYR A 151 5.99 12.18 17.86
CA TYR A 151 6.94 12.12 18.98
C TYR A 151 6.94 10.74 19.65
N LYS A 152 5.76 10.12 19.83
CA LYS A 152 5.64 8.74 20.35
C LYS A 152 6.30 7.70 19.43
N ALA A 153 6.12 7.82 18.12
CA ALA A 153 6.80 6.99 17.13
C ALA A 153 8.33 7.12 17.20
N LEU A 154 8.85 8.35 17.32
CA LEU A 154 10.28 8.59 17.51
C LEU A 154 10.80 7.98 18.82
N GLN A 155 10.03 8.06 19.90
CA GLN A 155 10.38 7.41 21.17
C GLN A 155 10.44 5.89 21.05
N PHE A 156 9.45 5.27 20.37
CA PHE A 156 9.45 3.83 20.08
C PHE A 156 10.70 3.41 19.31
N LEU A 157 11.01 4.09 18.20
CA LEU A 157 12.20 3.80 17.38
C LEU A 157 13.50 4.05 18.15
N PHE A 158 13.55 5.10 18.98
CA PHE A 158 14.70 5.38 19.83
C PHE A 158 14.94 4.27 20.86
N LYS A 159 13.89 3.81 21.55
CA LYS A 159 13.98 2.68 22.49
C LYS A 159 14.43 1.40 21.80
N ALA A 160 13.84 1.08 20.63
CA ALA A 160 14.26 -0.06 19.82
C ALA A 160 15.75 -0.01 19.49
N ASN A 161 16.27 1.18 19.13
CA ASN A 161 17.69 1.38 18.88
C ASN A 161 18.54 1.16 20.14
N GLN A 162 18.12 1.64 21.32
CA GLN A 162 18.83 1.39 22.57
C GLN A 162 18.87 -0.09 22.96
N MET A 163 17.85 -0.85 22.57
CA MET A 163 17.77 -2.30 22.78
C MET A 163 18.56 -3.12 21.75
N GLY A 164 19.12 -2.48 20.71
CA GLY A 164 19.85 -3.17 19.63
C GLY A 164 18.95 -3.88 18.62
N LEU A 165 17.67 -3.52 18.56
CA LEU A 165 16.65 -4.14 17.70
C LEU A 165 16.66 -3.60 16.26
N MET A 166 17.32 -2.46 16.05
CA MET A 166 17.39 -1.78 14.77
C MET A 166 18.45 -2.39 13.87
N ASP A 167 18.10 -2.57 12.61
CA ASP A 167 19.04 -2.86 11.53
C ASP A 167 20.08 -1.73 11.41
N PRO A 168 21.40 -2.02 11.57
CA PRO A 168 22.46 -1.03 11.45
C PRO A 168 22.51 -0.30 10.10
N ASP A 169 22.00 -0.90 9.03
CA ASP A 169 22.00 -0.29 7.70
C ASP A 169 20.88 0.76 7.52
N SER A 170 19.98 0.89 8.49
CA SER A 170 18.79 1.77 8.42
C SER A 170 19.09 3.21 8.03
N ALA A 171 20.27 3.72 8.35
CA ALA A 171 20.68 5.09 8.03
C ALA A 171 21.17 5.28 6.58
N THR A 172 21.49 4.20 5.87
CA THR A 172 22.17 4.26 4.57
C THR A 172 21.47 3.52 3.44
N GLN A 173 20.61 2.56 3.74
CA GLN A 173 19.89 1.78 2.73
C GLN A 173 18.65 2.51 2.18
N ASP A 174 18.22 2.05 1.00
CA ASP A 174 16.99 2.49 0.34
C ASP A 174 15.87 1.46 0.49
N TRP A 175 14.66 1.86 0.14
CA TRP A 175 13.45 1.04 0.19
C TRP A 175 13.60 -0.29 -0.57
N THR A 176 14.19 -0.24 -1.77
CA THR A 176 14.39 -1.43 -2.62
C THR A 176 15.26 -2.46 -1.93
N THR A 177 16.37 -2.02 -1.32
CA THR A 177 17.28 -2.87 -0.55
C THR A 177 16.57 -3.53 0.63
N VAL A 178 15.76 -2.77 1.37
CA VAL A 178 14.97 -3.30 2.50
C VAL A 178 14.00 -4.38 2.01
N CYS A 179 13.28 -4.14 0.91
CA CYS A 179 12.34 -5.11 0.34
C CYS A 179 13.04 -6.40 -0.09
N ASP A 180 14.01 -6.29 -1.00
CA ASP A 180 14.57 -7.44 -1.69
C ASP A 180 15.57 -8.24 -0.86
N SER A 181 16.37 -7.54 -0.05
CA SER A 181 17.44 -8.17 0.72
C SER A 181 17.04 -8.54 2.14
N LYS A 182 15.89 -8.08 2.63
CA LYS A 182 15.50 -8.25 4.04
C LYS A 182 14.07 -8.75 4.22
N MET A 183 13.06 -8.00 3.75
CA MET A 183 11.64 -8.39 3.92
C MET A 183 11.32 -9.70 3.19
N LYS A 184 11.72 -9.85 1.92
CA LYS A 184 11.53 -11.09 1.14
C LYS A 184 12.33 -12.29 1.65
N GLN A 185 13.24 -12.07 2.59
CA GLN A 185 14.15 -13.10 3.12
C GLN A 185 13.90 -13.43 4.60
N LYS A 186 12.76 -12.98 5.17
CA LYS A 186 12.39 -13.14 6.59
C LYS A 186 13.42 -12.56 7.57
N ARG A 187 14.12 -11.50 7.19
CA ARG A 187 15.17 -10.87 8.03
C ARG A 187 14.69 -9.69 8.86
N VAL A 188 13.40 -9.33 8.79
CA VAL A 188 12.80 -8.19 9.52
C VAL A 188 11.54 -8.65 10.23
N TYR A 189 11.43 -8.51 11.55
CA TYR A 189 10.31 -9.11 12.31
C TYR A 189 9.09 -8.23 12.50
N LEU A 190 9.23 -6.92 12.31
CA LEU A 190 8.12 -5.97 12.39
C LEU A 190 7.82 -5.38 11.03
N PHE A 191 6.68 -5.77 10.47
CA PHE A 191 6.00 -5.01 9.42
C PHE A 191 4.99 -4.08 10.07
N TRP A 192 4.76 -2.93 9.45
CA TRP A 192 3.74 -1.98 9.88
C TRP A 192 2.64 -1.79 8.84
N TYR A 193 2.89 -1.96 7.55
CA TYR A 193 1.85 -1.84 6.54
C TYR A 193 1.10 -3.14 6.29
N ASN A 194 -0.18 -3.03 5.92
CA ASN A 194 -0.94 -4.18 5.45
C ASN A 194 -0.36 -4.81 4.17
N TRP A 195 0.12 -3.99 3.24
CA TRP A 195 0.65 -4.44 1.95
C TRP A 195 2.07 -5.01 2.04
N GLN A 196 2.83 -4.72 3.10
CA GLN A 196 4.15 -5.33 3.34
C GLN A 196 4.09 -6.86 3.47
N ASN A 197 2.93 -7.38 3.89
CA ASN A 197 2.68 -8.82 3.90
C ASN A 197 2.95 -9.47 2.53
N GLY A 198 2.74 -8.76 1.41
CA GLY A 198 3.00 -9.30 0.07
C GLY A 198 4.47 -9.67 -0.17
N PHE A 199 5.43 -9.17 0.62
CA PHE A 199 6.84 -9.53 0.47
C PHE A 199 7.20 -10.88 1.07
N TRP A 200 6.36 -11.45 1.93
CA TRP A 200 6.64 -12.74 2.56
C TRP A 200 5.45 -13.69 2.46
N ASN A 201 4.24 -13.20 2.69
CA ASN A 201 3.08 -14.05 2.84
C ASN A 201 2.71 -14.70 1.51
N THR A 202 2.65 -16.03 1.54
CA THR A 202 2.12 -16.88 0.46
C THR A 202 1.19 -17.90 1.08
N PRO A 203 0.37 -18.62 0.30
CA PRO A 203 -0.37 -19.77 0.81
C PRO A 203 0.55 -20.84 1.41
N ALA A 204 1.72 -21.10 0.80
CA ALA A 204 2.68 -22.08 1.29
C ALA A 204 3.26 -21.68 2.66
N HIS A 205 3.64 -20.42 2.85
CA HIS A 205 4.08 -19.90 4.15
C HIS A 205 2.92 -19.83 5.16
N GLY A 206 1.68 -19.69 4.69
CA GLY A 206 0.49 -19.82 5.53
C GLY A 206 0.33 -21.23 6.10
N GLU A 207 0.51 -22.26 5.27
CA GLU A 207 0.46 -23.67 5.67
C GLU A 207 1.56 -24.02 6.69
N SER A 208 2.74 -23.41 6.59
CA SER A 208 3.83 -23.54 7.58
C SER A 208 3.72 -22.57 8.76
N ARG A 209 2.67 -21.73 8.82
CA ARG A 209 2.40 -20.73 9.87
C ARG A 209 3.41 -19.59 9.94
N GLU A 210 4.15 -19.32 8.87
CA GLU A 210 5.22 -18.32 8.80
C GLU A 210 4.76 -16.95 8.31
N ASN A 211 3.48 -16.81 7.94
CA ASN A 211 2.94 -15.53 7.49
C ASN A 211 3.05 -14.46 8.58
N TYR A 212 3.31 -13.23 8.15
CA TYR A 212 3.20 -12.04 8.98
C TYR A 212 1.74 -11.73 9.22
N MET A 213 1.38 -11.66 10.49
CA MET A 213 0.01 -11.46 10.96
C MET A 213 -0.04 -10.27 11.90
N TYR A 214 -1.17 -9.57 11.90
CA TYR A 214 -1.44 -8.52 12.87
C TYR A 214 -1.37 -9.06 14.29
N VAL A 215 -0.71 -8.32 15.18
CA VAL A 215 -0.73 -8.58 16.63
C VAL A 215 -1.32 -7.39 17.37
N PRO A 216 -2.38 -7.59 18.18
CA PRO A 216 -2.99 -6.51 18.92
C PRO A 216 -2.09 -6.06 20.07
N VAL A 217 -1.98 -4.75 20.23
CA VAL A 217 -1.34 -4.09 21.37
C VAL A 217 -2.39 -3.18 22.01
N GLU A 218 -2.72 -3.43 23.28
CA GLU A 218 -3.90 -2.84 23.95
C GLU A 218 -3.92 -1.31 23.93
N GLU A 219 -2.77 -0.65 24.12
CA GLU A 219 -2.69 0.82 24.17
C GLU A 219 -2.80 1.53 22.82
N LEU A 220 -2.73 0.80 21.69
CA LEU A 220 -2.70 1.43 20.38
C LEU A 220 -4.11 1.82 19.91
N GLU A 221 -4.21 3.02 19.35
CA GLU A 221 -5.42 3.54 18.72
C GLU A 221 -5.14 3.73 17.23
N TYR A 222 -5.78 2.94 16.35
CA TYR A 222 -5.46 2.98 14.93
C TYR A 222 -6.20 4.11 14.20
N TYR A 223 -5.44 5.02 13.57
CA TYR A 223 -5.98 5.93 12.58
C TYR A 223 -6.27 5.16 11.29
N GLN A 224 -7.48 5.29 10.75
CA GLN A 224 -7.84 4.71 9.47
C GLN A 224 -8.52 5.76 8.59
N GLN A 225 -7.88 6.06 7.47
CA GLN A 225 -8.48 6.91 6.45
C GLN A 225 -9.46 6.09 5.60
N ALA A 226 -10.55 6.71 5.16
CA ALA A 226 -11.39 6.16 4.09
C ALA A 226 -10.57 5.99 2.79
N ASP A 227 -11.07 5.16 1.88
CA ASP A 227 -10.52 5.04 0.54
C ASP A 227 -10.50 6.42 -0.13
N SER A 228 -9.50 6.71 -0.97
CA SER A 228 -9.26 8.03 -1.56
C SER A 228 -10.29 8.43 -2.62
N TYR A 229 -11.56 8.63 -2.23
CA TYR A 229 -12.67 8.90 -3.15
C TYR A 229 -12.38 10.09 -4.06
N TYR A 230 -11.92 11.20 -3.49
CA TYR A 230 -11.54 12.42 -4.23
C TYR A 230 -10.08 12.43 -4.73
N GLY A 231 -9.44 11.26 -4.73
CA GLY A 231 -8.03 11.09 -5.02
C GLY A 231 -7.11 11.39 -3.83
N ASP A 232 -5.82 11.10 -4.01
CA ASP A 232 -4.81 11.15 -2.94
C ASP A 232 -3.91 12.40 -2.96
N GLY A 233 -4.26 13.38 -3.81
CA GLY A 233 -3.51 14.63 -3.99
C GLY A 233 -2.51 14.60 -5.13
N ARG A 234 -2.16 13.43 -5.67
CA ARG A 234 -1.39 13.31 -6.93
C ARG A 234 -2.31 13.48 -8.13
N VAL A 235 -1.73 13.88 -9.27
CA VAL A 235 -2.51 14.22 -10.46
C VAL A 235 -1.83 13.82 -11.76
N TRP A 236 -2.66 13.56 -12.77
CA TRP A 236 -2.30 13.58 -14.17
C TRP A 236 -2.66 14.93 -14.79
N GLY A 237 -1.81 15.42 -15.68
CA GLY A 237 -2.05 16.67 -16.40
C GLY A 237 -1.44 16.65 -17.79
N VAL A 238 -2.04 17.41 -18.71
CA VAL A 238 -1.52 17.56 -20.09
C VAL A 238 -0.66 18.83 -20.18
N GLY A 239 0.58 18.69 -20.64
CA GLY A 239 1.52 19.81 -20.79
C GLY A 239 0.99 20.89 -21.74
N SER A 240 1.30 22.16 -21.47
CA SER A 240 0.81 23.28 -22.31
C SER A 240 1.45 23.41 -23.70
N SER A 241 2.56 22.71 -23.94
CA SER A 241 3.24 22.66 -25.23
C SER A 241 2.74 21.55 -26.14
N VAL A 242 1.80 20.71 -25.68
CA VAL A 242 1.22 19.63 -26.46
C VAL A 242 0.24 20.22 -27.47
N ASP A 243 0.35 19.81 -28.74
CA ASP A 243 -0.60 20.19 -29.79
C ASP A 243 -1.95 19.47 -29.65
N ASP A 244 -2.99 19.98 -30.30
CA ASP A 244 -4.37 19.46 -30.11
C ASP A 244 -4.52 17.98 -30.51
N GLU A 245 -3.80 17.53 -31.55
CA GLU A 245 -3.83 16.13 -31.99
C GLU A 245 -3.26 15.21 -30.90
N LYS A 246 -2.08 15.54 -30.36
CA LYS A 246 -1.48 14.79 -29.26
C LYS A 246 -2.28 14.90 -27.98
N LYS A 247 -2.90 16.05 -27.71
CA LYS A 247 -3.80 16.23 -26.55
C LYS A 247 -4.91 15.19 -26.61
N LEU A 248 -5.59 15.04 -27.75
CA LEU A 248 -6.63 14.03 -27.92
C LEU A 248 -6.09 12.61 -27.72
N ARG A 249 -4.92 12.29 -28.29
CA ARG A 249 -4.30 10.96 -28.11
C ARG A 249 -3.92 10.66 -26.66
N ILE A 250 -3.46 11.67 -25.91
CA ILE A 250 -3.19 11.54 -24.47
C ILE A 250 -4.49 11.31 -23.72
N MET A 251 -5.57 12.04 -24.04
CA MET A 251 -6.86 11.86 -23.39
C MET A 251 -7.46 10.47 -23.66
N GLU A 252 -7.35 9.94 -24.90
CA GLU A 252 -7.73 8.55 -25.21
C GLU A 252 -6.97 7.54 -24.34
N PHE A 253 -5.67 7.75 -24.13
CA PHE A 253 -4.87 6.88 -23.27
C PHE A 253 -5.28 6.98 -21.80
N LEU A 254 -5.49 8.20 -21.28
CA LEU A 254 -5.94 8.42 -19.90
C LEU A 254 -7.34 7.85 -19.65
N ASP A 255 -8.22 7.89 -20.66
CA ASP A 255 -9.53 7.26 -20.58
C ASP A 255 -9.43 5.74 -20.54
N TRP A 256 -8.60 5.14 -21.41
CA TRP A 256 -8.34 3.71 -21.34
C TRP A 256 -7.74 3.28 -19.99
N LEU A 257 -6.82 4.08 -19.41
CA LEU A 257 -6.28 3.82 -18.07
C LEU A 257 -7.35 3.86 -16.96
N ALA A 258 -8.46 4.56 -17.17
CA ALA A 258 -9.59 4.59 -16.23
C ALA A 258 -10.66 3.53 -16.55
N SER A 259 -10.55 2.82 -17.68
CA SER A 259 -11.50 1.79 -18.10
C SER A 259 -11.34 0.49 -17.31
N PRO A 260 -12.37 -0.38 -17.26
CA PRO A 260 -12.25 -1.67 -16.59
C PRO A 260 -11.10 -2.54 -17.12
N GLU A 261 -10.86 -2.54 -18.43
CA GLU A 261 -9.72 -3.24 -19.03
C GLU A 261 -8.39 -2.66 -18.53
N GLY A 262 -8.22 -1.34 -18.59
CA GLY A 262 -7.00 -0.68 -18.13
C GLY A 262 -6.72 -0.93 -16.65
N LEU A 263 -7.77 -0.92 -15.82
CA LEU A 263 -7.68 -1.19 -14.39
C LEU A 263 -7.35 -2.66 -14.08
N ASP A 264 -7.89 -3.62 -14.85
CA ASP A 264 -7.48 -5.01 -14.75
C ASP A 264 -5.98 -5.17 -15.08
N TYR A 265 -5.48 -4.56 -16.16
CA TYR A 265 -4.04 -4.58 -16.46
C TYR A 265 -3.20 -3.95 -15.34
N GLN A 266 -3.66 -2.85 -14.76
CA GLN A 266 -2.91 -2.08 -13.77
C GLN A 266 -2.87 -2.71 -12.37
N HIS A 267 -3.99 -3.28 -11.92
CA HIS A 267 -4.16 -3.76 -10.54
C HIS A 267 -4.11 -5.28 -10.42
N VAL A 268 -4.51 -5.97 -11.49
CA VAL A 268 -4.64 -7.43 -11.51
C VAL A 268 -3.54 -8.10 -12.34
N SER A 269 -3.18 -7.50 -13.48
CA SER A 269 -2.21 -7.98 -14.49
C SER A 269 -2.83 -8.90 -15.56
N LEU A 270 -2.07 -9.86 -16.10
CA LEU A 270 -2.43 -10.63 -17.29
C LEU A 270 -3.38 -11.80 -16.99
N GLU A 271 -4.51 -11.86 -17.71
CA GLU A 271 -5.43 -13.01 -17.71
C GLU A 271 -4.73 -14.27 -18.24
N GLY A 272 -5.04 -15.42 -17.65
CA GLY A 272 -4.46 -16.73 -17.99
C GLY A 272 -3.07 -16.98 -17.39
N PHE A 273 -2.39 -15.91 -16.96
CA PHE A 273 -1.07 -15.98 -16.35
C PHE A 273 -1.07 -15.61 -14.87
N ILE A 274 -1.58 -14.43 -14.50
CA ILE A 274 -1.63 -13.96 -13.11
C ILE A 274 -2.98 -14.27 -12.46
N TYR A 275 -4.06 -14.26 -13.24
CA TYR A 275 -5.39 -14.64 -12.78
C TYR A 275 -6.15 -15.41 -13.85
N THR A 276 -7.22 -16.10 -13.46
CA THR A 276 -8.18 -16.73 -14.36
C THR A 276 -9.59 -16.22 -14.10
N VAL A 277 -10.42 -16.20 -15.13
CA VAL A 277 -11.85 -15.90 -15.03
C VAL A 277 -12.63 -17.18 -14.73
N ASN A 278 -13.45 -17.15 -13.69
CA ASN A 278 -14.31 -18.24 -13.27
C ASN A 278 -15.58 -18.33 -14.13
N GLU A 279 -16.32 -19.44 -14.02
CA GLU A 279 -17.59 -19.63 -14.75
C GLU A 279 -18.66 -18.58 -14.41
N ASP A 280 -18.60 -18.00 -13.20
CA ASP A 280 -19.50 -16.95 -12.73
C ASP A 280 -19.03 -15.53 -13.10
N GLY A 281 -17.90 -15.40 -13.80
CA GLY A 281 -17.29 -14.13 -14.21
C GLY A 281 -16.36 -13.50 -13.17
N THR A 282 -16.28 -14.05 -11.95
CA THR A 282 -15.32 -13.56 -10.93
C THR A 282 -13.90 -14.01 -11.22
N TYR A 283 -12.91 -13.42 -10.55
CA TYR A 283 -11.50 -13.73 -10.81
C TYR A 283 -10.87 -14.57 -9.70
N THR A 284 -9.82 -15.31 -10.06
CA THR A 284 -9.00 -16.07 -9.09
C THR A 284 -7.54 -15.99 -9.47
N LEU A 285 -6.67 -15.66 -8.50
CA LEU A 285 -5.23 -15.64 -8.73
C LEU A 285 -4.71 -17.05 -9.03
N THR A 286 -3.85 -17.15 -10.06
CA THR A 286 -3.04 -18.34 -10.32
C THR A 286 -1.97 -18.52 -9.25
N LYS A 287 -1.15 -19.57 -9.36
CA LYS A 287 0.02 -19.73 -8.51
C LYS A 287 1.02 -18.60 -8.74
N GLU A 288 1.32 -18.30 -10.00
CA GLU A 288 2.20 -17.21 -10.41
C GLU A 288 1.69 -15.88 -9.87
N GLY A 289 0.37 -15.66 -9.92
CA GLY A 289 -0.25 -14.48 -9.32
C GLY A 289 -0.07 -14.43 -7.81
N GLN A 290 -0.22 -15.53 -7.08
CA GLN A 290 -0.01 -15.56 -5.62
C GLN A 290 1.44 -15.28 -5.24
N ASP A 291 2.39 -15.76 -6.05
CA ASP A 291 3.83 -15.69 -5.76
C ASP A 291 4.51 -14.44 -6.35
N ARG A 292 3.77 -13.59 -7.10
CA ARG A 292 4.33 -12.47 -7.90
C ARG A 292 5.15 -11.43 -7.14
N PHE A 293 4.91 -11.31 -5.83
CA PHE A 293 5.65 -10.38 -4.97
C PHE A 293 6.77 -11.04 -4.15
N THR A 294 6.78 -12.37 -4.04
CA THR A 294 7.73 -13.14 -3.23
C THR A 294 8.77 -13.88 -4.08
N ALA A 295 8.49 -14.10 -5.37
CA ALA A 295 9.38 -14.77 -6.30
C ALA A 295 9.56 -13.97 -7.61
N THR A 296 10.69 -14.22 -8.29
CA THR A 296 10.86 -13.75 -9.66
C THR A 296 10.07 -14.65 -10.61
N ILE A 297 8.93 -14.15 -11.06
CA ILE A 297 8.07 -14.85 -12.03
C ILE A 297 8.56 -14.55 -13.44
N GLN A 298 8.84 -15.58 -14.25
CA GLN A 298 9.21 -15.44 -15.66
C GLN A 298 7.97 -15.41 -16.53
N VAL A 299 7.85 -14.37 -17.36
CA VAL A 299 6.75 -14.21 -18.30
C VAL A 299 7.01 -15.13 -19.51
N PRO A 300 6.02 -15.91 -19.98
CA PRO A 300 6.17 -16.71 -21.20
C PRO A 300 6.52 -15.86 -22.43
N GLU A 301 7.30 -16.43 -23.36
CA GLU A 301 7.74 -15.76 -24.60
C GLU A 301 6.57 -15.24 -25.46
N GLU A 302 5.42 -15.93 -25.43
CA GLU A 302 4.20 -15.51 -26.14
C GLU A 302 3.60 -14.19 -25.59
N TYR A 303 3.93 -13.82 -24.36
CA TYR A 303 3.59 -12.54 -23.74
C TYR A 303 4.74 -11.53 -23.77
N GLY A 304 5.87 -11.85 -24.41
CA GLY A 304 7.02 -10.95 -24.58
C GLY A 304 8.25 -11.29 -23.75
N GLY A 305 8.21 -12.32 -22.90
CA GLY A 305 9.36 -12.75 -22.11
C GLY A 305 9.75 -11.79 -20.97
N GLY A 306 10.89 -12.07 -20.32
CA GLY A 306 11.40 -11.27 -19.19
C GLY A 306 10.77 -11.64 -17.84
N SER A 307 11.01 -10.83 -16.81
CA SER A 307 10.36 -11.03 -15.51
C SER A 307 9.04 -10.27 -15.43
N TRP A 308 8.08 -10.78 -14.66
CA TRP A 308 6.80 -10.11 -14.43
C TRP A 308 7.00 -8.71 -13.84
N SER A 309 7.99 -8.56 -12.96
CA SER A 309 8.37 -7.26 -12.38
C SER A 309 8.80 -6.23 -13.43
N ASP A 310 9.44 -6.66 -14.53
CA ASP A 310 9.88 -5.75 -15.60
C ASP A 310 8.68 -5.18 -16.40
N GLY A 311 7.56 -5.92 -16.43
CA GLY A 311 6.35 -5.53 -17.15
C GLY A 311 5.41 -4.60 -16.38
N ASN A 312 5.70 -4.31 -15.11
CA ASN A 312 4.85 -3.45 -14.29
C ASN A 312 4.81 -2.01 -14.79
N ASN A 313 3.70 -1.31 -14.53
CA ASN A 313 3.52 0.10 -14.90
C ASN A 313 4.59 0.98 -14.21
N GLN A 314 5.59 1.40 -14.97
CA GLN A 314 6.71 2.21 -14.47
C GLN A 314 6.31 3.64 -14.09
N ILE A 315 5.14 4.12 -14.55
CA ILE A 315 4.63 5.44 -14.12
C ILE A 315 4.21 5.37 -12.64
N ASN A 316 3.83 4.19 -12.15
CA ASN A 316 3.45 3.93 -10.76
C ASN A 316 2.40 4.92 -10.21
N GLN A 317 1.50 5.37 -11.10
CA GLN A 317 0.35 6.21 -10.81
C GLN A 317 -0.88 5.60 -11.47
N TRP A 318 -2.01 5.65 -10.78
CA TRP A 318 -3.30 5.14 -11.24
C TRP A 318 -4.34 6.26 -11.16
N ILE A 319 -5.21 6.38 -12.16
CA ILE A 319 -6.34 7.32 -12.09
C ILE A 319 -7.37 6.82 -11.10
N VAL A 320 -7.68 5.52 -11.17
CA VAL A 320 -8.61 4.83 -10.28
C VAL A 320 -7.84 3.84 -9.41
N GLY A 321 -8.07 3.87 -8.10
CA GLY A 321 -7.39 3.01 -7.14
C GLY A 321 -7.94 1.58 -7.13
N SER A 322 -7.15 0.61 -6.68
CA SER A 322 -7.52 -0.82 -6.62
C SER A 322 -8.72 -1.10 -5.72
N ALA A 323 -9.04 -0.19 -4.80
CA ALA A 323 -10.22 -0.25 -3.96
C ALA A 323 -11.53 -0.14 -4.76
N ALA A 324 -11.52 0.47 -5.96
CA ALA A 324 -12.72 0.61 -6.76
C ALA A 324 -13.33 -0.75 -7.12
N THR A 325 -14.67 -0.78 -7.21
CA THR A 325 -15.42 -1.95 -7.65
C THR A 325 -15.30 -2.10 -9.16
N ASN A 326 -14.82 -3.27 -9.60
CA ASN A 326 -14.78 -3.67 -11.01
C ASN A 326 -16.20 -4.01 -11.48
N PRO A 327 -16.74 -3.32 -12.52
CA PRO A 327 -18.08 -3.59 -13.02
C PRO A 327 -18.23 -4.94 -13.74
N LEU A 328 -17.13 -5.60 -14.11
CA LEU A 328 -17.12 -6.91 -14.77
C LEU A 328 -17.35 -8.05 -13.76
N THR A 329 -16.78 -7.92 -12.56
CA THR A 329 -16.81 -8.98 -11.51
C THR A 329 -17.71 -8.63 -10.33
N ASN A 330 -18.05 -7.34 -10.16
CA ASN A 330 -18.67 -6.79 -8.97
C ASN A 330 -17.86 -7.03 -7.68
N GLU A 331 -16.53 -7.16 -7.81
CA GLU A 331 -15.53 -7.23 -6.74
C GLU A 331 -14.54 -6.07 -6.87
N CYS A 332 -13.77 -5.78 -5.82
CA CYS A 332 -12.71 -4.76 -5.92
C CYS A 332 -11.60 -5.20 -6.90
N TYR A 333 -10.89 -4.25 -7.53
CA TYR A 333 -9.72 -4.59 -8.35
C TYR A 333 -8.56 -5.16 -7.52
N ASP A 334 -8.50 -4.90 -6.20
CA ASP A 334 -7.53 -5.52 -5.30
C ASP A 334 -7.76 -7.03 -5.17
N PRO A 335 -6.86 -7.89 -5.68
CA PRO A 335 -7.05 -9.34 -5.65
C PRO A 335 -7.08 -9.95 -4.25
N SER A 336 -6.60 -9.24 -3.23
CA SER A 336 -6.65 -9.70 -1.85
C SER A 336 -8.06 -9.66 -1.25
N LEU A 337 -8.98 -8.91 -1.87
CA LEU A 337 -10.37 -8.71 -1.45
C LEU A 337 -11.37 -9.55 -2.25
N TRP A 338 -10.92 -10.34 -3.23
CA TRP A 338 -11.80 -11.24 -3.96
C TRP A 338 -12.31 -12.37 -3.05
N ALA A 339 -13.53 -12.84 -3.29
CA ALA A 339 -14.11 -13.96 -2.56
C ALA A 339 -13.23 -15.21 -2.64
N SER A 340 -12.60 -15.44 -3.80
CA SER A 340 -11.64 -16.54 -4.03
C SER A 340 -10.39 -16.47 -3.13
N SER A 341 -9.96 -15.26 -2.78
CA SER A 341 -8.84 -15.00 -1.87
C SER A 341 -9.25 -15.08 -0.40
N ILE A 342 -10.39 -14.48 -0.05
CA ILE A 342 -10.89 -14.44 1.34
C ILE A 342 -11.35 -15.82 1.82
N MET A 343 -12.12 -16.55 1.01
CA MET A 343 -12.63 -17.88 1.38
C MET A 343 -11.53 -18.90 1.60
N ARG A 344 -10.34 -18.68 1.02
CA ARG A 344 -9.16 -19.50 1.26
C ARG A 344 -8.54 -19.21 2.63
N LYS A 345 -8.55 -17.96 3.09
CA LYS A 345 -8.08 -17.56 4.44
C LYS A 345 -8.92 -18.18 5.56
N GLY A 346 -10.24 -18.35 5.36
CA GLY A 346 -11.15 -18.93 6.37
C GLY A 346 -11.07 -20.45 6.55
N LYS A 347 -10.24 -21.16 5.77
CA LYS A 347 -10.06 -22.62 5.83
C LYS A 347 -8.69 -23.05 6.39
N MET A 348 -7.83 -22.11 6.77
CA MET A 348 -6.50 -22.37 7.33
C MET A 348 -6.51 -22.37 8.87
#